data_AF-A0A5D3APC0-F1
#
_entry.id   AF-A0A5D3APC0-F1
#
_cell.length_a   1.000
_cell.length_b   1.000
_cell.length_c   1.000
_cell.angle_alpha   90.00
_cell.angle_beta   90.00
_cell.angle_gamma   90.00
#
_symmetry.space_group_name_H-M   'P 1'
#
loop_
_entity.id
_entity.type
_entity.pdbx_description
1 polymer ?
#
loop_
_entity_poly.entity_id
_entity_poly.type
_entity_poly.pdbx_seq_one_letter_code
_entity_poly.pdbx_strand_id
1 'polypeptide(L)'
;MPSQVTSQVWPSNEQFTSQVWPWNKQKEYRESTSTVNGVLLKDIDPIFPDLHIGVEGVKHAYVWTFNRINPVDGSISHGSFTTCATATENTKADNDKYISMANEVGEAVRDALRDTESEWAPECRTGWNVQAMKRAETAAFDAFVQSDPERYSHVGLSEARKITMFNVERYFATMDDSSHRETVAGMVLVKDDDVSDSEFLSQKPHLEAEI
;
A
#
# COMPACT_ATOMS: atom_id res chain seq x y z
N MET A 1 3.17 38.50 -10.44
CA MET A 1 2.97 37.93 -9.10
C MET A 1 3.41 36.48 -9.15
N PRO A 2 4.49 36.07 -8.47
CA PRO A 2 4.88 34.67 -8.41
C PRO A 2 4.01 33.95 -7.39
N SER A 3 3.26 32.96 -7.84
CA SER A 3 2.49 32.03 -7.02
C SER A 3 3.44 31.26 -6.11
N GLN A 4 3.32 31.46 -4.80
CA GLN A 4 3.91 30.58 -3.80
C GLN A 4 3.32 29.18 -3.99
N VAL A 5 4.13 28.26 -4.53
CA VAL A 5 3.77 26.84 -4.51
C VAL A 5 4.20 26.31 -3.16
N THR A 6 3.21 26.14 -2.28
CA THR A 6 3.39 25.44 -1.01
C THR A 6 3.61 23.96 -1.34
N SER A 7 4.87 23.52 -1.30
CA SER A 7 5.19 22.10 -1.38
C SER A 7 4.77 21.45 -0.07
N GLN A 8 3.57 20.87 -0.03
CA GLN A 8 3.20 19.96 1.05
C GLN A 8 3.64 18.55 0.66
N VAL A 9 4.59 18.02 1.42
CA VAL A 9 4.90 16.59 1.45
C VAL A 9 3.68 15.87 2.03
N TRP A 10 3.17 14.89 1.30
CA TRP A 10 1.92 14.21 1.63
C TRP A 10 2.20 12.84 2.26
N PRO A 11 1.85 12.59 3.54
CA PRO A 11 1.87 11.24 4.07
C PRO A 11 0.64 10.51 3.52
N SER A 12 0.85 9.67 2.52
CA SER A 12 -0.09 8.59 2.20
C SER A 12 0.53 7.35 2.81
N ASN A 13 -0.14 6.75 3.79
CA ASN A 13 0.41 5.63 4.56
C ASN A 13 0.12 4.30 3.87
N GLU A 14 0.31 4.15 2.56
CA GLU A 14 0.09 2.83 1.94
C GLU A 14 1.04 1.81 2.58
N GLN A 15 0.52 0.62 2.89
CA GLN A 15 1.30 -0.42 3.55
C GLN A 15 1.40 -1.63 2.63
N PHE A 16 2.64 -2.08 2.41
CA PHE A 16 2.92 -3.39 1.87
C PHE A 16 3.32 -4.32 3.01
N THR A 17 2.66 -5.47 3.09
CA THR A 17 3.00 -6.52 4.04
C THR A 17 3.30 -7.80 3.28
N SER A 18 4.40 -8.45 3.61
CA SER A 18 4.75 -9.78 3.13
C SER A 18 5.00 -10.70 4.31
N GLN A 19 4.39 -11.88 4.29
CA GLN A 19 4.52 -12.89 5.32
C GLN A 19 4.92 -14.23 4.68
N VAL A 20 5.83 -14.94 5.32
CA VAL A 20 6.28 -16.26 4.89
C VAL A 20 6.20 -17.21 6.08
N TRP A 21 5.27 -18.15 6.01
CA TRP A 21 5.12 -19.23 6.97
C TRP A 21 5.94 -20.45 6.52
N PRO A 22 6.94 -20.88 7.30
CA PRO A 22 7.79 -21.98 6.93
C PRO A 22 7.02 -23.31 6.93
N TRP A 23 7.46 -24.27 6.11
CA TRP A 23 6.90 -25.62 6.14
C TRP A 23 7.18 -26.36 7.45
N ASN A 24 8.36 -26.15 8.03
CA ASN A 24 8.81 -26.83 9.23
C ASN A 24 9.17 -25.81 10.33
N LYS A 25 9.03 -26.22 11.59
CA LYS A 25 9.29 -25.38 12.77
C LYS A 25 10.78 -25.02 12.98
N GLN A 26 11.68 -25.60 12.18
CA GLN A 26 13.12 -25.32 12.27
C GLN A 26 13.50 -24.09 11.44
N LYS A 27 12.68 -23.76 10.43
CA LYS A 27 12.80 -22.51 9.67
C LYS A 27 12.09 -21.39 10.41
N GLU A 28 12.63 -20.20 10.27
CA GLU A 28 12.08 -18.99 10.89
C GLU A 28 10.89 -18.46 10.10
N TYR A 29 9.85 -18.05 10.83
CA TYR A 29 8.81 -17.19 10.31
C TYR A 29 9.41 -15.83 9.91
N ARG A 30 8.98 -15.30 8.75
CA ARG A 30 9.41 -13.98 8.28
C ARG A 30 8.20 -13.14 7.95
N GLU A 31 8.18 -11.92 8.46
CA GLU A 31 7.23 -10.89 8.12
C GLU A 31 8.00 -9.60 7.84
N SER A 32 7.58 -8.87 6.82
CA SER A 32 8.11 -7.56 6.48
C SER A 32 6.95 -6.64 6.18
N THR A 33 6.95 -5.47 6.79
CA THR A 33 5.97 -4.42 6.53
C THR A 33 6.71 -3.15 6.15
N SER A 34 6.32 -2.55 5.03
CA SER A 34 6.90 -1.34 4.49
C SER A 34 5.80 -0.31 4.25
N THR A 35 6.01 0.93 4.74
CA THR A 35 5.14 2.06 4.41
C THR A 35 5.65 2.74 3.14
N VAL A 36 4.74 3.11 2.26
CA VAL A 36 5.05 3.72 0.97
C VAL A 36 4.27 5.02 0.84
N ASN A 37 4.99 6.10 0.51
CA ASN A 37 4.39 7.40 0.23
C ASN A 37 3.95 7.43 -1.23
N GLY A 38 2.68 7.14 -1.47
CA GLY A 38 2.07 7.21 -2.78
C GLY A 38 0.59 6.88 -2.69
N VAL A 39 -0.15 7.29 -3.71
CA VAL A 39 -1.50 6.81 -3.93
C VAL A 39 -1.47 6.01 -5.23
N LEU A 40 -1.60 4.69 -5.14
CA LEU A 40 -1.57 3.79 -6.29
C LEU A 40 -2.90 3.89 -7.06
N LEU A 41 -3.13 5.02 -7.75
CA LEU A 41 -4.39 5.19 -8.48
C LEU A 41 -4.39 6.01 -9.77
N LYS A 42 -3.38 6.77 -10.19
CA LYS A 42 -3.63 7.69 -11.32
C LYS A 42 -3.66 6.99 -12.71
N ASP A 43 -4.82 6.39 -13.03
CA ASP A 43 -5.12 5.38 -14.04
C ASP A 43 -4.37 4.06 -13.79
N ILE A 44 -5.08 2.93 -13.64
CA ILE A 44 -4.51 1.59 -13.44
C ILE A 44 -3.28 1.44 -14.34
N ASP A 45 -2.09 1.57 -13.74
CA ASP A 45 -0.83 1.68 -14.46
C ASP A 45 -0.80 0.54 -15.49
N PRO A 46 -0.49 0.77 -16.78
CA PRO A 46 -0.37 -0.32 -17.76
C PRO A 46 0.55 -1.47 -17.30
N ILE A 47 1.35 -1.24 -16.25
CA ILE A 47 2.19 -2.21 -15.56
C ILE A 47 1.38 -3.22 -14.68
N PHE A 48 0.17 -2.89 -14.21
CA PHE A 48 -0.69 -3.71 -13.35
C PHE A 48 -2.07 -4.03 -13.97
N PRO A 49 -2.11 -4.78 -15.08
CA PRO A 49 -3.28 -4.94 -15.96
C PRO A 49 -4.44 -5.76 -15.37
N ASP A 50 -4.45 -6.05 -14.08
CA ASP A 50 -5.47 -6.83 -13.39
C ASP A 50 -6.08 -6.08 -12.18
N LEU A 51 -5.55 -4.92 -11.82
CA LEU A 51 -6.13 -4.02 -10.81
C LEU A 51 -7.34 -3.24 -11.37
N HIS A 52 -8.00 -3.75 -12.41
CA HIS A 52 -9.22 -3.16 -12.97
C HIS A 52 -10.39 -3.33 -11.99
N ILE A 53 -10.71 -2.26 -11.29
CA ILE A 53 -11.86 -2.20 -10.37
C ILE A 53 -13.12 -1.96 -11.22
N GLY A 54 -13.96 -3.00 -11.34
CA GLY A 54 -15.19 -2.99 -12.14
C GLY A 54 -16.40 -2.34 -11.46
N VAL A 55 -17.36 -1.88 -12.27
CA VAL A 55 -18.36 -0.84 -11.99
C VAL A 55 -19.57 -1.29 -11.12
N GLU A 56 -19.57 -2.45 -10.47
CA GLU A 56 -20.69 -2.84 -9.59
C GLU A 56 -20.23 -3.04 -8.13
N GLY A 57 -20.71 -2.18 -7.23
CA GLY A 57 -20.44 -2.28 -5.78
C GLY A 57 -19.08 -1.73 -5.33
N VAL A 58 -18.48 -0.84 -6.12
CA VAL A 58 -17.14 -0.25 -5.93
C VAL A 58 -16.89 0.20 -4.49
N LYS A 59 -15.95 -0.46 -3.81
CA LYS A 59 -15.37 -0.01 -2.54
C LYS A 59 -14.43 1.18 -2.82
N HIS A 60 -14.24 2.07 -1.84
CA HIS A 60 -13.37 3.23 -1.99
C HIS A 60 -11.90 2.89 -1.80
N ALA A 61 -11.59 1.86 -1.02
CA ALA A 61 -10.25 1.32 -0.89
C ALA A 61 -10.28 -0.21 -0.86
N TYR A 62 -9.16 -0.82 -1.23
CA TYR A 62 -9.00 -2.26 -1.31
C TYR A 62 -7.75 -2.71 -0.59
N VAL A 63 -7.86 -3.82 0.13
CA VAL A 63 -6.74 -4.68 0.50
C VAL A 63 -6.59 -5.72 -0.61
N TRP A 64 -5.48 -5.66 -1.33
CA TRP A 64 -5.12 -6.64 -2.34
C TRP A 64 -4.24 -7.72 -1.73
N THR A 65 -4.52 -8.99 -2.01
CA THR A 65 -3.79 -10.11 -1.42
C THR A 65 -3.27 -11.07 -2.47
N PHE A 66 -2.18 -11.74 -2.15
CA PHE A 66 -1.59 -12.81 -2.96
C PHE A 66 -1.15 -13.94 -2.05
N ASN A 67 -1.56 -15.15 -2.41
CA ASN A 67 -1.32 -16.35 -1.62
C ASN A 67 -0.62 -17.40 -2.47
N ARG A 68 0.50 -17.97 -1.99
CA ARG A 68 1.25 -18.99 -2.74
C ARG A 68 1.91 -20.01 -1.85
N ILE A 69 1.99 -21.25 -2.33
CA ILE A 69 2.92 -22.27 -1.80
C ILE A 69 4.17 -22.30 -2.67
N ASN A 70 5.34 -22.22 -2.03
CA ASN A 70 6.62 -22.39 -2.67
C ASN A 70 6.86 -23.87 -2.99
N PRO A 71 7.00 -24.24 -4.28
CA PRO A 71 7.16 -25.64 -4.66
C PRO A 71 8.51 -26.24 -4.22
N VAL A 72 9.51 -25.41 -3.94
CA VAL A 72 10.86 -25.88 -3.58
C VAL A 72 10.91 -26.37 -2.14
N ASP A 73 10.23 -25.64 -1.25
CA ASP A 73 10.49 -25.78 0.17
C ASP A 73 9.22 -25.83 1.04
N GLY A 74 8.05 -25.79 0.39
CA GLY A 74 6.72 -25.86 1.00
C GLY A 74 6.33 -24.66 1.84
N SER A 75 7.13 -23.60 1.87
CA SER A 75 6.73 -22.38 2.57
C SER A 75 5.47 -21.80 1.94
N ILE A 76 4.62 -21.22 2.78
CA ILE A 76 3.43 -20.50 2.36
C ILE A 76 3.76 -19.02 2.42
N SER A 77 3.44 -18.28 1.37
CA SER A 77 3.66 -16.84 1.28
C SER A 77 2.33 -16.12 1.15
N HIS A 78 2.16 -15.06 1.93
CA HIS A 78 1.14 -14.04 1.77
C HIS A 78 1.84 -12.73 1.40
N GLY A 79 1.24 -11.98 0.50
CA GLY A 79 1.54 -10.58 0.32
C GLY A 79 0.24 -9.81 0.31
N SER A 80 0.25 -8.61 0.87
CA SER A 80 -0.84 -7.66 0.75
C SER A 80 -0.38 -6.23 0.56
N PHE A 81 -1.17 -5.46 -0.18
CA PHE A 81 -1.03 -4.01 -0.27
C PHE A 81 -2.39 -3.34 -0.31
N THR A 82 -2.43 -2.08 0.10
CA THR A 82 -3.65 -1.27 0.05
C THR A 82 -3.64 -0.32 -1.12
N THR A 83 -4.82 -0.07 -1.70
CA THR A 83 -5.01 0.95 -2.73
C THR A 83 -6.30 1.70 -2.49
N CYS A 84 -6.38 2.94 -2.94
CA CYS A 84 -7.65 3.64 -3.09
C CYS A 84 -8.20 3.32 -4.49
N ALA A 85 -9.52 3.33 -4.69
CA ALA A 85 -10.21 2.95 -5.94
C ALA A 85 -10.72 4.14 -6.76
N THR A 86 -10.88 5.31 -6.13
CA THR A 86 -11.31 6.57 -6.74
C THR A 86 -10.41 7.75 -6.34
N ALA A 87 -9.13 7.50 -6.09
CA ALA A 87 -8.21 8.51 -5.56
C ALA A 87 -7.98 9.77 -6.43
N THR A 88 -8.25 9.71 -7.74
CA THR A 88 -8.17 10.81 -8.70
C THR A 88 -9.36 11.74 -8.56
N GLU A 89 -10.49 11.19 -8.10
CA GLU A 89 -11.78 11.86 -7.96
C GLU A 89 -12.00 12.34 -6.52
N ASN A 90 -11.40 11.65 -5.55
CA ASN A 90 -11.47 11.97 -4.13
C ASN A 90 -10.57 13.16 -3.75
N THR A 91 -10.92 13.84 -2.66
CA THR A 91 -9.99 14.77 -2.02
C THR A 91 -8.84 14.00 -1.37
N LYS A 92 -7.74 14.70 -1.09
CA LYS A 92 -6.62 14.09 -0.34
C LYS A 92 -7.07 13.54 1.01
N ALA A 93 -7.85 14.32 1.77
CA ALA A 93 -8.31 13.91 3.09
C ALA A 93 -9.15 12.63 3.02
N ASP A 94 -9.95 12.48 1.97
CA ASP A 94 -10.72 11.26 1.74
C ASP A 94 -9.82 10.07 1.41
N ASN A 95 -8.81 10.25 0.55
CA ASN A 95 -7.84 9.20 0.24
C ASN A 95 -7.06 8.74 1.47
N ASP A 96 -6.54 9.68 2.26
CA ASP A 96 -5.82 9.40 3.50
C ASP A 96 -6.73 8.61 4.47
N LYS A 97 -8.00 9.00 4.58
CA LYS A 97 -8.99 8.30 5.38
C LYS A 97 -9.26 6.88 4.88
N TYR A 98 -9.52 6.69 3.58
CA TYR A 98 -9.83 5.36 3.03
C TYR A 98 -8.63 4.42 3.09
N ILE A 99 -7.42 4.90 2.82
CA ILE A 99 -6.18 4.11 2.98
C ILE A 99 -5.97 3.74 4.44
N SER A 100 -6.13 4.70 5.38
CA SER A 100 -6.02 4.39 6.81
C SER A 100 -6.98 3.27 7.22
N MET A 101 -8.23 3.32 6.78
CA MET A 101 -9.21 2.26 7.07
C MET A 101 -8.82 0.93 6.40
N ALA A 102 -8.32 0.94 5.18
CA ALA A 102 -7.85 -0.28 4.51
C ALA A 102 -6.63 -0.89 5.20
N ASN A 103 -5.71 -0.07 5.71
CA ASN A 103 -4.57 -0.55 6.49
C ASN A 103 -5.02 -1.17 7.81
N GLU A 104 -5.94 -0.53 8.55
CA GLU A 104 -6.50 -1.11 9.77
C GLU A 104 -7.11 -2.50 9.50
N VAL A 105 -7.87 -2.64 8.41
CA VAL A 105 -8.44 -3.92 7.98
C VAL A 105 -7.33 -4.91 7.61
N GLY A 106 -6.32 -4.46 6.85
CA GLY A 106 -5.19 -5.30 6.43
C GLY A 106 -4.37 -5.82 7.62
N GLU A 107 -4.10 -4.97 8.62
CA GLU A 107 -3.43 -5.35 9.86
C GLU A 107 -4.25 -6.35 10.67
N ALA A 108 -5.57 -6.14 10.77
CA ALA A 108 -6.45 -7.08 11.45
C ALA A 108 -6.50 -8.46 10.76
N VAL A 109 -6.56 -8.49 9.42
CA VAL A 109 -6.49 -9.73 8.64
C VAL A 109 -5.14 -10.41 8.80
N ARG A 110 -4.03 -9.66 8.71
CA ARG A 110 -2.67 -10.15 8.95
C ARG A 110 -2.55 -10.82 10.32
N ASP A 111 -3.02 -10.14 11.36
CA ASP A 111 -2.94 -10.63 12.73
C ASP A 111 -3.81 -11.88 12.93
N ALA A 112 -5.03 -11.89 12.38
CA ALA A 112 -5.91 -13.06 12.42
C ALA A 112 -5.31 -14.26 11.68
N LEU A 113 -4.69 -14.06 10.51
CA LEU A 113 -4.00 -15.12 9.77
C LEU A 113 -2.81 -15.68 10.56
N ARG A 114 -2.04 -14.83 11.23
CA ARG A 114 -0.95 -15.25 12.12
C ARG A 114 -1.48 -16.07 13.30
N ASP A 115 -2.53 -15.59 13.95
CA ASP A 115 -3.08 -16.23 15.16
C ASP A 115 -3.77 -17.57 14.85
N THR A 116 -4.33 -17.72 13.65
CA THR A 116 -5.00 -18.94 13.19
C THR A 116 -4.10 -19.85 12.34
N GLU A 117 -2.79 -19.58 12.24
CA GLU A 117 -1.85 -20.38 11.42
C GLU A 117 -1.96 -21.89 11.69
N SER A 118 -2.10 -22.25 12.96
CA SER A 118 -2.17 -23.66 13.36
C SER A 118 -3.37 -24.42 12.79
N GLU A 119 -4.41 -23.71 12.34
CA GLU A 119 -5.63 -24.28 11.76
C GLU A 119 -5.51 -24.39 10.23
N TRP A 120 -5.23 -23.27 9.55
CA TRP A 120 -5.27 -23.25 8.07
C TRP A 120 -3.97 -23.78 7.44
N ALA A 121 -2.82 -23.62 8.08
CA ALA A 121 -1.55 -23.95 7.43
C ALA A 121 -1.37 -25.46 7.22
N PRO A 122 -1.67 -26.36 8.18
CA PRO A 122 -1.61 -27.81 7.94
C PRO A 122 -2.48 -28.26 6.75
N GLU A 123 -3.69 -27.70 6.60
CA GLU A 123 -4.56 -28.03 5.47
C GLU A 123 -3.95 -27.59 4.13
N CYS A 124 -3.43 -26.37 4.06
CA CYS A 124 -2.74 -25.88 2.86
C CYS A 124 -1.56 -26.78 2.50
N ARG A 125 -0.82 -27.19 3.54
CA ARG A 125 0.39 -28.00 3.43
C ARG A 125 0.06 -29.40 2.91
N THR A 126 -0.91 -30.09 3.49
CA THR A 126 -1.35 -31.43 3.07
C THR A 126 -2.03 -31.42 1.71
N GLY A 127 -2.87 -30.42 1.44
CA GLY A 127 -3.61 -30.31 0.18
C GLY A 127 -2.82 -29.69 -0.97
N TRP A 128 -1.61 -29.19 -0.70
CA TRP A 128 -0.75 -28.47 -1.65
C TRP A 128 -1.47 -27.35 -2.41
N ASN A 129 -2.32 -26.61 -1.71
CA ASN A 129 -3.08 -25.49 -2.23
C ASN A 129 -3.33 -24.44 -1.13
N VAL A 130 -3.67 -23.21 -1.50
CA VAL A 130 -3.87 -22.11 -0.53
C VAL A 130 -5.33 -21.89 -0.11
N GLN A 131 -6.22 -22.85 -0.36
CA GLN A 131 -7.67 -22.61 -0.17
C GLN A 131 -8.05 -22.43 1.31
N ALA A 132 -7.44 -23.18 2.22
CA ALA A 132 -7.72 -23.02 3.64
C ALA A 132 -7.33 -21.63 4.15
N MET A 133 -6.17 -21.13 3.70
CA MET A 133 -5.69 -19.79 3.99
C MET A 133 -6.59 -18.70 3.40
N LYS A 134 -7.03 -18.85 2.14
CA LYS A 134 -7.99 -17.92 1.52
C LYS A 134 -9.31 -17.84 2.29
N ARG A 135 -9.81 -18.99 2.78
CA ARG A 135 -11.01 -19.01 3.62
C ARG A 135 -10.78 -18.29 4.95
N ALA A 136 -9.64 -18.52 5.60
CA ALA A 136 -9.28 -17.81 6.83
C ALA A 136 -9.17 -16.30 6.62
N GLU A 137 -8.57 -15.88 5.51
CA GLU A 137 -8.44 -14.48 5.11
C GLU A 137 -9.80 -13.82 4.88
N THR A 138 -10.66 -14.43 4.04
CA THR A 138 -12.03 -13.91 3.81
C THR A 138 -12.83 -13.87 5.11
N ALA A 139 -12.75 -14.91 5.94
CA ALA A 139 -13.47 -14.95 7.21
C ALA A 139 -12.99 -13.86 8.19
N ALA A 140 -11.68 -13.62 8.27
CA ALA A 140 -11.11 -12.54 9.09
C ALA A 140 -11.54 -11.16 8.59
N PHE A 141 -11.49 -10.94 7.27
CA PHE A 141 -11.95 -9.70 6.66
C PHE A 141 -13.44 -9.45 6.95
N ASP A 142 -14.30 -10.43 6.68
CA ASP A 142 -15.74 -10.32 6.90
C ASP A 142 -16.04 -10.06 8.39
N ALA A 143 -15.41 -10.80 9.30
CA ALA A 143 -15.60 -10.59 10.74
C ALA A 143 -15.21 -9.18 11.18
N PHE A 144 -14.11 -8.64 10.66
CA PHE A 144 -13.65 -7.29 11.00
C PHE A 144 -14.57 -6.21 10.41
N VAL A 145 -14.94 -6.32 9.12
CA VAL A 145 -15.87 -5.37 8.49
C VAL A 145 -17.24 -5.38 9.16
N GLN A 146 -17.73 -6.55 9.61
CA GLN A 146 -19.00 -6.64 10.33
C GLN A 146 -18.94 -6.13 11.78
N SER A 147 -17.74 -5.95 12.36
CA SER A 147 -17.61 -5.40 13.70
C SER A 147 -17.96 -3.89 13.76
N ASP A 148 -17.72 -3.17 12.67
CA ASP A 148 -18.11 -1.76 12.48
C ASP A 148 -18.43 -1.50 10.99
N PRO A 149 -19.65 -1.86 10.54
CA PRO A 149 -20.02 -1.75 9.13
C PRO A 149 -20.16 -0.29 8.68
N GLU A 150 -20.45 0.64 9.58
CA GLU A 150 -20.54 2.07 9.26
C GLU A 150 -19.17 2.61 8.84
N ARG A 151 -18.10 2.19 9.51
CA ARG A 151 -16.73 2.59 9.18
C ARG A 151 -16.16 1.82 7.99
N TYR A 152 -16.28 0.49 7.98
CA TYR A 152 -15.52 -0.36 7.07
C TYR A 152 -16.26 -0.82 5.81
N SER A 153 -17.54 -0.45 5.63
CA SER A 153 -18.30 -0.77 4.40
C SER A 153 -17.65 -0.23 3.11
N HIS A 154 -16.77 0.76 3.22
CA HIS A 154 -16.03 1.36 2.11
C HIS A 154 -14.75 0.61 1.73
N VAL A 155 -14.36 -0.42 2.48
CA VAL A 155 -13.16 -1.23 2.22
C VAL A 155 -13.54 -2.55 1.56
N GLY A 156 -12.75 -2.98 0.57
CA GLY A 156 -12.86 -4.27 -0.11
C GLY A 156 -11.65 -5.16 0.11
N LEU A 157 -11.85 -6.47 -0.06
CA LEU A 157 -10.78 -7.46 -0.18
C LEU A 157 -10.75 -7.96 -1.62
N SER A 158 -9.57 -8.05 -2.23
CA SER A 158 -9.44 -8.56 -3.60
C SER A 158 -8.13 -9.33 -3.79
N GLU A 159 -8.13 -10.31 -4.68
CA GLU A 159 -6.94 -11.10 -4.99
C GLU A 159 -6.18 -10.48 -6.17
N ALA A 160 -4.90 -10.20 -5.99
CA ALA A 160 -4.01 -9.77 -7.05
C ALA A 160 -3.45 -10.99 -7.80
N ARG A 161 -3.25 -10.89 -9.12
CA ARG A 161 -2.50 -11.91 -9.84
C ARG A 161 -1.04 -11.86 -9.43
N LYS A 162 -0.36 -13.00 -9.59
CA LYS A 162 1.07 -13.14 -9.32
C LYS A 162 1.94 -12.08 -10.00
N ILE A 163 1.63 -11.73 -11.26
CA ILE A 163 2.41 -10.74 -12.00
C ILE A 163 2.33 -9.35 -11.36
N THR A 164 1.17 -9.02 -10.82
CA THR A 164 0.92 -7.73 -10.17
C THR A 164 1.58 -7.67 -8.84
N MET A 165 1.49 -8.73 -8.02
CA MET A 165 2.25 -8.80 -6.79
C MET A 165 3.76 -8.68 -7.03
N PHE A 166 4.29 -9.35 -8.06
CA PHE A 166 5.70 -9.22 -8.43
C PHE A 166 6.08 -7.80 -8.86
N ASN A 167 5.25 -7.14 -9.68
CA ASN A 167 5.50 -5.78 -10.12
C ASN A 167 5.41 -4.80 -8.93
N VAL A 168 4.51 -5.06 -7.97
CA VAL A 168 4.30 -4.25 -6.76
C VAL A 168 5.51 -4.40 -5.83
N GLU A 169 5.93 -5.64 -5.54
CA GLU A 169 7.16 -5.93 -4.80
C GLU A 169 8.39 -5.28 -5.46
N ARG A 170 8.51 -5.35 -6.79
CA ARG A 170 9.62 -4.73 -7.52
C ARG A 170 9.58 -3.22 -7.42
N TYR A 171 8.40 -2.61 -7.62
CA TYR A 171 8.21 -1.16 -7.48
C TYR A 171 8.66 -0.69 -6.10
N PHE A 172 8.28 -1.41 -5.04
CA PHE A 172 8.70 -1.13 -3.67
C PHE A 172 10.20 -1.35 -3.44
N ALA A 173 10.78 -2.41 -4.00
CA ALA A 173 12.22 -2.65 -3.91
C ALA A 173 13.06 -1.58 -4.63
N THR A 174 12.53 -0.97 -5.69
CA THR A 174 13.21 0.11 -6.44
C THR A 174 13.07 1.49 -5.82
N MET A 175 12.09 1.71 -4.94
CA MET A 175 11.92 2.98 -4.22
C MET A 175 12.99 3.24 -3.16
N ASP A 176 13.71 2.22 -2.71
CA ASP A 176 14.79 2.34 -1.72
C ASP A 176 16.09 2.91 -2.34
N ASP A 177 16.19 2.95 -3.68
CA ASP A 177 17.26 3.67 -4.39
C ASP A 177 16.86 5.14 -4.57
N SER A 178 17.08 5.91 -3.49
CA SER A 178 16.81 7.34 -3.39
C SER A 178 17.66 8.25 -4.32
N SER A 179 18.11 7.74 -5.47
CA SER A 179 18.92 8.46 -6.47
C SER A 179 18.21 8.76 -7.79
N HIS A 180 17.00 8.23 -8.05
CA HIS A 180 16.27 8.55 -9.28
C HIS A 180 15.25 9.67 -9.05
N ARG A 181 15.77 10.89 -9.14
CA ARG A 181 15.02 12.13 -9.33
C ARG A 181 14.27 12.06 -10.67
N GLU A 182 12.97 11.78 -10.64
CA GLU A 182 12.10 12.06 -11.78
C GLU A 182 11.29 13.34 -11.52
N THR A 183 11.39 14.26 -12.48
CA THR A 183 10.58 15.48 -12.52
C THR A 183 9.22 15.10 -13.13
N VAL A 184 8.12 15.24 -12.39
CA VAL A 184 6.77 14.96 -12.89
C VAL A 184 5.92 16.23 -12.77
N ALA A 185 5.39 16.72 -13.90
CA ALA A 185 4.62 17.97 -14.02
C ALA A 185 5.40 19.29 -13.78
N GLY A 186 6.69 19.34 -14.12
CA GLY A 186 7.46 20.59 -14.12
C GLY A 186 7.91 21.08 -12.74
N MET A 187 7.87 20.23 -11.71
CA MET A 187 8.41 20.55 -10.39
C MET A 187 9.43 19.51 -9.93
N VAL A 188 10.59 20.02 -9.52
CA VAL A 188 11.72 19.25 -8.98
C VAL A 188 11.49 19.05 -7.48
N LEU A 189 11.47 17.81 -7.01
CA LEU A 189 11.55 17.51 -5.58
C LEU A 189 13.02 17.54 -5.14
N VAL A 190 13.35 18.50 -4.28
CA VAL A 190 14.66 18.62 -3.63
C VAL A 190 14.57 18.04 -2.22
N LYS A 191 15.54 17.19 -1.85
CA LYS A 191 15.74 16.72 -0.46
C LYS A 191 16.43 17.84 0.34
N ASP A 192 16.05 17.97 1.61
CA ASP A 192 16.37 19.07 2.54
C ASP A 192 17.85 19.24 2.93
N ASP A 193 18.76 18.33 2.57
CA ASP A 193 20.13 18.34 3.12
C ASP A 193 21.17 19.07 2.26
N ASP A 194 20.77 19.70 1.15
CA ASP A 194 21.72 20.37 0.22
C ASP A 194 21.55 21.91 0.20
N VAL A 195 21.09 22.50 1.31
CA VAL A 195 21.24 23.94 1.54
C VAL A 195 22.22 24.13 2.69
N SER A 196 23.51 24.20 2.35
CA SER A 196 24.46 24.89 3.21
C SER A 196 23.96 26.32 3.45
N ASP A 197 23.80 26.67 4.73
CA ASP A 197 23.32 27.93 5.32
C ASP A 197 24.11 29.21 4.93
N SER A 198 24.34 29.45 3.64
CA SER A 198 25.04 30.65 3.20
C SER A 198 24.49 31.14 1.86
N GLU A 199 23.40 31.91 1.94
CA GLU A 199 23.20 33.17 1.20
C GLU A 199 21.74 33.68 1.32
N PHE A 200 21.17 33.61 2.53
CA PHE A 200 20.03 34.47 2.88
C PHE A 200 20.61 35.78 3.43
N LEU A 201 20.91 36.74 2.55
CA LEU A 201 20.90 38.18 2.84
C LEU A 201 21.29 38.96 1.57
N SER A 202 20.31 39.40 0.78
CA SER A 202 20.21 40.76 0.24
C SER A 202 19.19 40.81 -0.87
N GLN A 203 18.01 41.36 -0.58
CA GLN A 203 17.42 42.46 -1.36
C GLN A 203 16.13 42.91 -0.68
N LYS A 204 16.22 44.02 0.06
CA LYS A 204 15.06 44.82 0.47
C LYS A 204 14.47 45.49 -0.78
N PRO A 205 13.14 45.49 -0.98
CA PRO A 205 12.52 46.43 -1.90
C PRO A 205 12.38 47.80 -1.22
N HIS A 206 12.99 48.83 -1.82
CA HIS A 206 12.71 50.23 -1.52
C HIS A 206 11.31 50.56 -2.07
N LEU A 207 10.36 50.88 -1.18
CA LEU A 207 9.13 51.59 -1.51
C LEU A 207 9.33 53.08 -1.16
N GLU A 208 8.97 53.95 -2.10
CA GLU A 208 8.48 55.34 -1.97
C GLU A 208 8.63 55.99 -3.38
N ALA A 209 7.69 56.73 -3.96
CA ALA A 209 6.37 57.18 -3.57
C ALA A 209 5.61 57.62 -4.85
N GLU A 210 4.28 57.56 -4.82
CA GLU A 210 3.41 58.35 -5.72
C GLU A 210 3.45 59.82 -5.28
N ILE A 211 3.66 60.76 -6.23
CA ILE A 211 2.73 61.83 -6.64
C ILE A 211 2.98 62.11 -8.13
#